data_AF-A0A072VGH0-F1
#
_entry.id   AF-A0A072VGH0-F1
#
_cell.length_a   1.000
_cell.length_b   1.000
_cell.length_c   1.000
_cell.angle_alpha   90.00
_cell.angle_beta   90.00
_cell.angle_gamma   90.00
#
_symmetry.space_group_name_H-M   'P 1'
#
loop_
_entity.id
_entity.type
_entity.pdbx_description
1 polymer ?
#
loop_
_entity_poly.entity_id
_entity_poly.type
_entity_poly.pdbx_seq_one_letter_code
_entity_poly.pdbx_strand_id
1 'polypeptide(L)'
;MLVRFKQVALSAVKLTISISGHRILPCKKATPPPQQYHSIALMELRTEKSSETESKKKSKGLNIEGYQVEGLSIGGHETCVIFSHFRVAFDIGRCPPRAVSMDFLLISHAHMDHIGGLPMYVATRGLYRMKPPTIIVPISVKEDVEKLFEIHRKMDQSELKHNLVGLDVGEEFSLRHDLKVKAFRTYHVIPSQGYILYSVKNKLKPEYIGLSSDEIKKLKFSGVEITNTLKEPEIAFTGDTMSDFIIDENNTDVLRAKVLVLEVIHFVQYLRRNQVQIKLEFALASCSI
;
A
#
# COMPACT_ATOMS: atom_id res chain seq x y z
N MET A 1 31.91 16.57 -12.93
CA MET A 1 30.82 16.39 -13.91
C MET A 1 29.65 15.71 -13.19
N LEU A 2 28.78 16.50 -12.55
CA LEU A 2 27.65 15.99 -11.77
C LEU A 2 26.47 15.74 -12.71
N VAL A 3 26.15 14.48 -12.99
CA VAL A 3 24.91 14.11 -13.66
C VAL A 3 23.81 14.12 -12.61
N ARG A 4 22.98 15.18 -12.62
CA ARG A 4 21.75 15.27 -11.82
C ARG A 4 20.73 14.29 -12.40
N PHE A 5 20.48 13.18 -11.71
CA PHE A 5 19.31 12.34 -11.97
C PHE A 5 18.05 13.08 -11.52
N LYS A 6 17.09 13.30 -12.43
CA LYS A 6 15.76 13.82 -12.07
C LYS A 6 15.02 12.75 -11.26
N GLN A 7 14.68 13.09 -10.02
CA GLN A 7 13.82 12.32 -9.11
C GLN A 7 12.49 11.98 -9.77
N VAL A 8 12.07 10.72 -9.65
CA VAL A 8 10.70 10.29 -9.92
C VAL A 8 10.00 10.21 -8.56
N ALA A 9 8.98 11.05 -8.35
CA ALA A 9 8.17 11.08 -7.14
C ALA A 9 7.04 10.04 -7.20
N LEU A 10 6.44 9.74 -6.03
CA LEU A 10 5.26 8.88 -5.90
C LEU A 10 4.26 9.17 -7.01
N SER A 11 3.89 8.12 -7.74
CA SER A 11 2.70 8.13 -8.58
C SER A 11 1.62 7.35 -7.83
N ALA A 12 0.89 7.99 -6.92
CA ALA A 12 -0.41 7.47 -6.53
C ALA A 12 -1.33 7.70 -7.74
N VAL A 13 -1.66 6.62 -8.45
CA VAL A 13 -2.43 6.71 -9.68
C VAL A 13 -3.87 6.33 -9.34
N LYS A 14 -4.79 7.28 -9.47
CA LYS A 14 -6.20 6.92 -9.56
C LYS A 14 -6.41 6.24 -10.91
N LEU A 15 -6.59 4.92 -10.88
CA LEU A 15 -6.77 4.10 -12.07
C LEU A 15 -8.26 3.82 -12.26
N THR A 16 -8.96 4.65 -13.02
CA THR A 16 -10.30 4.27 -13.52
C THR A 16 -10.09 3.43 -14.77
N ILE A 17 -10.08 2.10 -14.63
CA ILE A 17 -10.03 1.19 -15.78
C ILE A 17 -11.44 1.07 -16.37
N SER A 18 -11.66 1.65 -17.55
CA SER A 18 -12.82 1.32 -18.38
C SER A 18 -12.35 0.35 -19.46
N ILE A 19 -12.68 -0.93 -19.34
CA ILE A 19 -12.34 -1.94 -20.34
C ILE A 19 -13.44 -1.94 -21.39
N SER A 20 -13.19 -1.35 -22.57
CA SER A 20 -14.02 -1.56 -23.76
C SER A 20 -13.22 -2.37 -24.79
N GLY A 21 -13.78 -3.54 -25.17
CA GLY A 21 -13.31 -4.34 -26.30
C GLY A 21 -12.15 -5.30 -25.99
N HIS A 22 -12.46 -6.55 -25.65
CA HIS A 22 -11.48 -7.64 -25.65
C HIS A 22 -11.29 -8.24 -27.04
N ARG A 23 -10.04 -8.35 -27.48
CA ARG A 23 -9.53 -9.56 -28.18
C ARG A 23 -8.24 -10.00 -27.49
N ILE A 24 -8.33 -11.10 -26.76
CA ILE A 24 -7.18 -11.77 -26.15
C ILE A 24 -6.50 -12.59 -27.25
N LEU A 25 -5.22 -12.31 -27.54
CA LEU A 25 -4.37 -13.23 -28.31
C LEU A 25 -3.43 -13.95 -27.33
N PRO A 26 -3.19 -15.26 -27.50
CA PRO A 26 -2.44 -16.05 -26.54
C PRO A 26 -0.95 -15.69 -26.54
N CYS A 27 -0.39 -15.53 -25.34
CA CYS A 27 1.03 -15.22 -25.12
C CYS A 27 1.89 -16.48 -25.34
N LYS A 28 2.82 -16.44 -26.31
CA LYS A 28 3.89 -17.45 -26.43
C LYS A 28 4.98 -17.15 -25.39
N LYS A 29 5.41 -18.19 -24.65
CA LYS A 29 6.49 -18.14 -23.65
C LYS A 29 7.72 -17.37 -24.19
N ALA A 30 8.12 -16.30 -23.50
CA ALA A 30 9.34 -15.57 -23.80
C ALA A 30 10.36 -15.78 -22.67
N THR A 31 11.58 -16.18 -23.04
CA THR A 31 12.76 -16.22 -22.18
C THR A 31 13.20 -14.79 -21.81
N PRO A 32 13.78 -14.56 -20.60
CA PRO A 32 14.12 -13.21 -20.16
C PRO A 32 15.31 -12.65 -20.95
N PRO A 33 15.26 -11.38 -21.40
CA PRO A 33 16.40 -10.75 -22.06
C PRO A 33 17.41 -10.19 -21.03
N PRO A 34 18.68 -9.94 -21.43
CA PRO A 34 19.72 -9.48 -20.53
C PRO A 34 19.48 -8.06 -20.04
N GLN A 35 19.90 -7.77 -18.80
CA GLN A 35 19.87 -6.44 -18.20
C GLN A 35 20.70 -5.44 -19.03
N GLN A 36 20.02 -4.55 -19.73
CA GLN A 36 20.62 -3.35 -20.33
C GLN A 36 19.79 -2.14 -19.88
N TYR A 37 20.40 -1.29 -19.06
CA TYR A 37 19.84 0.00 -18.69
C TYR A 37 19.74 0.87 -19.95
N HIS A 38 18.52 1.25 -20.34
CA HIS A 38 18.28 2.26 -21.37
C HIS A 38 17.60 3.48 -20.73
N SER A 39 18.30 4.61 -20.77
CA SER A 39 17.78 5.95 -20.49
C SER A 39 16.69 6.32 -21.50
N ILE A 40 15.50 6.77 -21.06
CA ILE A 40 14.43 7.20 -21.98
C ILE A 40 13.94 8.63 -21.68
N ALA A 41 13.68 9.31 -22.81
CA ALA A 41 13.38 10.70 -23.12
C ALA A 41 12.29 11.43 -22.31
N LEU A 42 12.49 12.74 -22.18
CA LEU A 42 11.49 13.75 -21.81
C LEU A 42 10.92 14.39 -23.08
N MET A 43 9.60 14.44 -23.19
CA MET A 43 8.89 15.20 -24.23
C MET A 43 8.31 16.46 -23.54
N GLU A 44 8.83 17.64 -23.90
CA GLU A 44 8.37 18.93 -23.37
C GLU A 44 7.10 19.39 -24.08
N LEU A 45 6.03 19.63 -23.31
CA LEU A 45 4.92 20.47 -23.74
C LEU A 45 5.08 21.83 -23.07
N ARG A 46 5.35 22.86 -23.88
CA ARG A 46 5.40 24.26 -23.46
C ARG A 46 4.01 24.77 -23.15
N THR A 47 3.85 25.47 -22.04
CA THR A 47 2.89 26.59 -21.90
C THR A 47 3.39 27.62 -20.88
N GLU A 48 2.97 28.86 -21.09
CA GLU A 48 3.62 30.13 -20.80
C GLU A 48 3.74 30.54 -19.32
N LYS A 49 4.73 31.41 -19.06
CA LYS A 49 5.02 32.04 -17.77
C LYS A 49 3.88 32.96 -17.32
N SER A 50 3.43 32.79 -16.09
CA SER A 50 2.98 33.91 -15.25
C SER A 50 3.66 33.82 -13.88
N SER A 51 4.33 34.91 -13.53
CA SER A 51 4.97 35.17 -12.25
C SER A 51 3.93 35.42 -11.17
N GLU A 52 4.09 34.83 -9.98
CA GLU A 52 4.02 35.57 -8.70
C GLU A 52 4.23 34.68 -7.46
N THR A 53 5.09 35.23 -6.58
CA THR A 53 5.20 35.11 -5.11
C THR A 53 5.31 33.73 -4.40
N GLU A 54 6.54 33.50 -3.89
CA GLU A 54 6.89 32.48 -2.91
C GLU A 54 6.13 32.67 -1.59
N SER A 55 5.22 31.74 -1.29
CA SER A 55 4.79 31.45 0.07
C SER A 55 5.18 30.01 0.40
N LYS A 56 5.88 29.83 1.54
CA LYS A 56 6.30 28.53 2.08
C LYS A 56 5.06 27.64 2.36
N LYS A 57 4.57 26.93 1.35
CA LYS A 57 3.56 25.87 1.52
C LYS A 57 4.26 24.65 2.13
N LYS A 58 4.01 24.39 3.42
CA LYS A 58 4.13 23.03 3.97
C LYS A 58 3.37 22.11 3.02
N SER A 59 4.04 21.15 2.39
CA SER A 59 3.38 20.22 1.45
C SER A 59 2.32 19.44 2.23
N LYS A 60 1.05 19.83 2.05
CA LYS A 60 -0.08 19.01 2.48
C LYS A 60 -0.02 17.74 1.64
N GLY A 61 -0.17 16.58 2.28
CA GLY A 61 -0.22 15.29 1.59
C GLY A 61 -1.26 15.30 0.45
N LEU A 62 -1.14 14.33 -0.45
CA LEU A 62 -2.11 14.14 -1.53
C LEU A 62 -3.48 13.79 -0.95
N ASN A 63 -4.55 14.37 -1.51
CA ASN A 63 -5.91 13.96 -1.19
C ASN A 63 -6.50 13.18 -2.37
N ILE A 64 -6.78 11.89 -2.19
CA ILE A 64 -7.34 10.99 -3.21
C ILE A 64 -8.56 10.29 -2.61
N GLU A 65 -9.74 10.43 -3.22
CA GLU A 65 -11.00 9.86 -2.71
C GLU A 65 -11.30 10.24 -1.24
N GLY A 66 -10.87 11.43 -0.81
CA GLY A 66 -11.01 11.89 0.58
C GLY A 66 -9.92 11.39 1.53
N TYR A 67 -9.00 10.52 1.07
CA TYR A 67 -7.88 10.01 1.85
C TYR A 67 -6.65 10.90 1.72
N GLN A 68 -6.07 11.25 2.87
CA GLN A 68 -4.73 11.85 2.92
C GLN A 68 -3.68 10.77 2.72
N VAL A 69 -2.92 10.89 1.64
CA VAL A 69 -1.82 10.01 1.24
C VAL A 69 -0.52 10.78 1.35
N GLU A 70 0.40 10.24 2.14
CA GLU A 70 1.76 10.75 2.32
C GLU A 70 2.74 9.62 1.99
N GLY A 71 3.97 9.91 1.60
CA GLY A 71 4.96 8.85 1.38
C GLY A 71 6.20 9.27 0.61
N LEU A 72 7.16 8.36 0.56
CA LEU A 72 8.35 8.41 -0.28
C LEU A 72 8.48 7.06 -1.01
N SER A 73 8.78 7.07 -2.31
CA SER A 73 9.01 5.87 -3.09
C SER A 73 10.02 6.20 -4.18
N ILE A 74 11.22 5.71 -4.00
CA ILE A 74 12.37 5.89 -4.88
C ILE A 74 12.96 4.49 -5.05
N GLY A 75 12.85 3.94 -6.26
CA GLY A 75 13.24 2.56 -6.55
C GLY A 75 14.69 2.27 -6.13
N GLY A 76 14.89 1.19 -5.37
CA GLY A 76 16.19 0.78 -4.84
C GLY A 76 16.71 1.63 -3.66
N HIS A 77 15.97 2.64 -3.22
CA HIS A 77 16.40 3.55 -2.14
C HIS A 77 15.48 3.49 -0.91
N GLU A 78 14.18 3.66 -1.12
CA GLU A 78 13.16 3.61 -0.06
C GLU A 78 11.75 3.65 -0.65
N THR A 79 10.86 2.82 -0.12
CA THR A 79 9.41 2.91 -0.26
C THR A 79 8.75 2.95 1.12
N CYS A 80 7.83 3.91 1.30
CA CYS A 80 6.93 4.04 2.44
C CYS A 80 5.71 4.86 2.02
N VAL A 81 4.52 4.27 2.08
CA VAL A 81 3.24 4.92 1.73
C VAL A 81 2.32 4.92 2.93
N ILE A 82 1.79 6.09 3.29
CA ILE A 82 1.11 6.35 4.55
C ILE A 82 -0.33 6.79 4.30
N PHE A 83 -1.26 6.12 4.97
CA PHE A 83 -2.68 6.47 5.02
C PHE A 83 -3.07 6.80 6.45
N SER A 84 -2.92 8.08 6.81
CA SER A 84 -3.12 8.57 8.18
C SER A 84 -4.53 8.31 8.71
N HIS A 85 -5.55 8.30 7.83
CA HIS A 85 -6.94 8.00 8.20
C HIS A 85 -7.11 6.59 8.78
N PHE A 86 -6.35 5.62 8.27
CA PHE A 86 -6.35 4.24 8.76
C PHE A 86 -5.28 3.99 9.82
N ARG A 87 -4.36 4.96 10.04
CA ARG A 87 -3.16 4.82 10.86
C ARG A 87 -2.25 3.68 10.39
N VAL A 88 -2.17 3.53 9.06
CA VAL A 88 -1.46 2.46 8.35
C VAL A 88 -0.30 3.05 7.54
N ALA A 89 0.86 2.40 7.59
CA ALA A 89 1.94 2.54 6.61
C ALA A 89 2.12 1.23 5.83
N PHE A 90 2.41 1.34 4.55
CA PHE A 90 2.86 0.27 3.67
C PHE A 90 4.34 0.46 3.38
N ASP A 91 5.14 -0.56 3.66
CA ASP A 91 6.60 -0.55 3.60
C ASP A 91 7.26 0.57 4.43
N ILE A 92 8.55 0.42 4.70
CA ILE A 92 9.33 1.33 5.52
C ILE A 92 10.83 1.29 5.20
N GLY A 93 11.24 1.59 3.97
CA GLY A 93 12.65 1.48 3.57
C GLY A 93 13.68 2.11 4.52
N ARG A 94 13.50 3.37 4.94
CA ARG A 94 14.39 4.08 5.88
C ARG A 94 13.65 4.76 7.03
N CYS A 95 12.38 4.45 7.23
CA CYS A 95 11.56 5.00 8.31
C CYS A 95 11.44 6.53 8.27
N PRO A 96 10.62 7.10 7.35
CA PRO A 96 10.41 8.54 7.32
C PRO A 96 9.68 8.99 8.61
N PRO A 97 9.95 10.20 9.14
CA PRO A 97 9.41 10.62 10.43
C PRO A 97 7.89 10.51 10.59
N ARG A 98 7.13 10.67 9.49
CA ARG A 98 5.67 10.53 9.49
C ARG A 98 5.19 9.10 9.74
N ALA A 99 5.94 8.08 9.28
CA ALA A 99 5.60 6.68 9.46
C ALA A 99 5.60 6.26 10.93
N VAL A 100 6.44 6.89 11.77
CA VAL A 100 6.56 6.63 13.21
C VAL A 100 5.21 6.73 13.92
N SER A 101 4.29 7.58 13.45
CA SER A 101 2.97 7.78 14.06
C SER A 101 1.90 6.74 13.71
N MET A 102 2.16 5.90 12.72
CA MET A 102 1.25 4.83 12.27
C MET A 102 1.27 3.67 13.26
N ASP A 103 0.12 3.07 13.54
CA ASP A 103 0.01 1.95 14.48
C ASP A 103 0.21 0.60 13.81
N PHE A 104 -0.11 0.54 12.52
CA PHE A 104 -0.02 -0.65 11.69
C PHE A 104 0.98 -0.41 10.57
N LEU A 105 1.92 -1.34 10.42
CA LEU A 105 2.88 -1.35 9.34
C LEU A 105 2.73 -2.65 8.57
N LEU A 106 2.58 -2.57 7.25
CA LEU A 106 2.40 -3.72 6.38
C LEU A 106 3.55 -3.77 5.38
N ILE A 107 4.35 -4.82 5.45
CA ILE A 107 5.52 -5.03 4.59
C ILE A 107 5.13 -5.92 3.42
N SER A 108 5.36 -5.46 2.20
CA SER A 108 5.05 -6.20 0.97
C SER A 108 6.06 -7.31 0.71
N HIS A 109 7.36 -7.03 0.89
CA HIS A 109 8.46 -7.97 0.67
C HIS A 109 9.74 -7.52 1.39
N ALA A 110 10.76 -8.39 1.40
CA ALA A 110 11.97 -8.22 2.21
C ALA A 110 13.14 -7.51 1.53
N HIS A 111 12.93 -6.81 0.40
CA HIS A 111 14.00 -5.95 -0.12
C HIS A 111 14.29 -4.81 0.85
N MET A 112 15.56 -4.41 0.92
CA MET A 112 16.07 -3.46 1.90
C MET A 112 15.36 -2.10 1.84
N ASP A 113 15.04 -1.64 0.64
CA ASP A 113 14.32 -0.40 0.40
C ASP A 113 12.82 -0.48 0.77
N HIS A 114 12.31 -1.64 1.16
CA HIS A 114 10.94 -1.83 1.65
C HIS A 114 10.87 -2.16 3.14
N ILE A 115 11.89 -2.84 3.69
CA ILE A 115 11.86 -3.34 5.07
C ILE A 115 12.93 -2.71 6.00
N GLY A 116 13.96 -2.07 5.44
CA GLY A 116 15.17 -1.70 6.16
C GLY A 116 14.97 -0.79 7.38
N GLY A 117 13.91 0.03 7.39
CA GLY A 117 13.59 0.94 8.49
C GLY A 117 12.89 0.29 9.68
N LEU A 118 12.62 -1.02 9.67
CA LEU A 118 11.91 -1.74 10.74
C LEU A 118 12.50 -1.49 12.15
N PRO A 119 13.81 -1.68 12.39
CA PRO A 119 14.39 -1.46 13.73
C PRO A 119 14.25 0.00 14.16
N MET A 120 14.55 0.93 13.26
CA MET A 120 14.45 2.38 13.52
C MET A 120 13.03 2.81 13.88
N TYR A 121 12.03 2.26 13.18
CA TYR A 121 10.63 2.53 13.44
C TYR A 121 10.21 2.14 14.86
N VAL A 122 10.56 0.92 15.29
CA VAL A 122 10.21 0.43 16.63
C VAL A 122 11.00 1.17 17.70
N ALA A 123 12.31 1.38 17.50
CA ALA A 123 13.17 2.11 18.43
C ALA A 123 12.67 3.54 18.65
N THR A 124 12.34 4.26 17.57
CA THR A 124 11.84 5.65 17.65
C THR A 124 10.51 5.73 18.38
N ARG A 125 9.59 4.79 18.14
CA ARG A 125 8.33 4.71 18.91
C ARG A 125 8.58 4.44 20.40
N GLY A 126 9.54 3.59 20.73
CA GLY A 126 9.96 3.32 22.11
C GLY A 126 10.53 4.58 22.79
N LEU A 127 11.41 5.31 22.11
CA LEU A 127 11.96 6.59 22.56
C LEU A 127 10.85 7.61 22.87
N TYR A 128 9.82 7.66 22.02
CA TYR A 128 8.67 8.55 22.19
C TYR A 128 7.58 7.98 23.13
N ARG A 129 7.83 6.85 23.79
CA ARG A 129 6.89 6.18 24.71
C ARG A 129 5.52 5.92 24.07
N MET A 130 5.52 5.64 22.77
CA MET A 130 4.30 5.33 22.02
C MET A 130 3.89 3.88 22.26
N LYS A 131 2.62 3.57 21.98
CA LYS A 131 2.13 2.19 21.96
C LYS A 131 3.00 1.33 21.01
N PRO A 132 3.39 0.10 21.39
CA PRO A 132 4.03 -0.84 20.49
C PRO A 132 3.24 -1.01 19.18
N PRO A 133 3.89 -0.93 18.01
CA PRO A 133 3.20 -1.08 16.73
C PRO A 133 2.85 -2.54 16.44
N THR A 134 1.90 -2.76 15.54
CA THR A 134 1.66 -4.07 14.92
C THR A 134 2.26 -4.06 13.52
N ILE A 135 3.17 -5.00 13.28
CA ILE A 135 3.93 -5.15 12.04
C ILE A 135 3.45 -6.44 11.39
N ILE A 136 2.93 -6.31 10.17
CA ILE A 136 2.44 -7.42 9.36
C ILE A 136 3.44 -7.64 8.22
N VAL A 137 3.91 -8.87 8.09
CA VAL A 137 4.90 -9.28 7.09
C VAL A 137 4.41 -10.52 6.35
N PRO A 138 4.93 -10.82 5.15
CA PRO A 138 4.70 -12.12 4.52
C PRO A 138 5.11 -13.23 5.48
N ILE A 139 4.29 -14.28 5.60
CA ILE A 139 4.57 -15.39 6.52
C ILE A 139 5.96 -15.99 6.29
N SER A 140 6.42 -16.01 5.04
CA SER A 140 7.72 -16.54 4.61
C SER A 140 8.93 -15.81 5.19
N VAL A 141 8.79 -14.56 5.65
CA VAL A 141 9.90 -13.76 6.19
C VAL A 141 9.75 -13.47 7.68
N LYS A 142 8.69 -13.97 8.32
CA LYS A 142 8.38 -13.70 9.71
C LYS A 142 9.55 -14.07 10.64
N GLU A 143 10.07 -15.29 10.51
CA GLU A 143 11.17 -15.77 11.35
C GLU A 143 12.45 -14.94 11.18
N ASP A 144 12.74 -14.50 9.96
CA ASP A 144 13.92 -13.67 9.68
C ASP A 144 13.78 -12.28 10.31
N VAL A 145 12.57 -11.72 10.32
CA VAL A 145 12.27 -10.45 11.01
C VAL A 145 12.35 -10.61 12.52
N GLU A 146 11.93 -11.76 13.09
CA GLU A 146 12.11 -12.04 14.52
C GLU A 146 13.60 -12.06 14.90
N LYS A 147 14.44 -12.74 14.11
CA LYS A 147 15.89 -12.77 14.27
C LYS A 147 16.52 -11.39 14.11
N LEU A 148 16.07 -10.58 13.14
CA LEU A 148 16.52 -9.21 12.94
C LEU A 148 16.32 -8.38 14.22
N PHE A 149 15.13 -8.45 14.82
CA PHE A 149 14.88 -7.75 16.08
C PHE A 149 15.69 -8.33 17.22
N GLU A 150 15.89 -9.65 17.32
CA GLU A 150 16.76 -10.25 18.34
C GLU A 150 18.19 -9.70 18.26
N ILE A 151 18.76 -9.62 17.06
CA ILE A 151 20.10 -9.07 16.82
C ILE A 151 20.15 -7.60 17.24
N HIS A 152 19.16 -6.79 16.83
CA HIS A 152 19.11 -5.39 17.24
C HIS A 152 18.94 -5.21 18.74
N ARG A 153 18.11 -6.02 19.43
CA ARG A 153 18.00 -5.98 20.90
C ARG A 153 19.35 -6.25 21.58
N LYS A 154 20.13 -7.22 21.07
CA LYS A 154 21.47 -7.54 21.59
C LYS A 154 22.47 -6.41 21.37
N MET A 155 22.40 -5.70 20.24
CA MET A 155 23.32 -4.60 19.95
C MET A 155 22.93 -3.29 20.66
N ASP A 156 21.66 -2.90 20.55
CA ASP A 156 21.11 -1.63 21.02
C ASP A 156 20.75 -1.66 22.52
N GLN A 157 20.67 -2.85 23.12
CA GLN A 157 20.28 -3.06 24.52
C GLN A 157 18.90 -2.45 24.84
N SER A 158 17.99 -2.46 23.87
CA SER A 158 16.62 -1.97 24.00
C SER A 158 15.61 -3.10 23.81
N GLU A 159 14.40 -2.95 24.37
CA GLU A 159 13.38 -4.01 24.31
C GLU A 159 12.78 -4.18 22.91
N LEU A 160 12.79 -3.12 22.09
CA LEU A 160 12.14 -3.05 20.78
C LEU A 160 10.74 -3.69 20.78
N LYS A 161 9.86 -3.23 21.69
CA LYS A 161 8.50 -3.77 21.86
C LYS A 161 7.66 -3.57 20.60
N HIS A 162 7.18 -4.66 20.01
CA HIS A 162 6.29 -4.69 18.86
C HIS A 162 5.45 -5.98 18.86
N ASN A 163 4.37 -5.99 18.08
CA ASN A 163 3.62 -7.20 17.75
C ASN A 163 3.93 -7.57 16.30
N LEU A 164 4.48 -8.77 16.05
CA LEU A 164 4.81 -9.25 14.71
C LEU A 164 3.81 -10.32 14.27
N VAL A 165 3.17 -10.08 13.14
CA VAL A 165 2.18 -10.97 12.54
C VAL A 165 2.69 -11.39 11.16
N GLY A 166 2.85 -12.70 10.95
CA GLY A 166 3.01 -13.23 9.60
C GLY A 166 1.62 -13.46 9.00
N LEU A 167 1.41 -13.02 7.76
CA LEU A 167 0.15 -13.19 7.05
C LEU A 167 0.45 -13.80 5.68
N ASP A 168 -0.24 -14.88 5.33
CA ASP A 168 -0.10 -15.54 4.02
C ASP A 168 -1.13 -15.01 3.01
N VAL A 169 -0.86 -15.22 1.72
CA VAL A 169 -1.74 -14.82 0.63
C VAL A 169 -3.14 -15.41 0.81
N GLY A 170 -4.15 -14.55 0.77
CA GLY A 170 -5.55 -14.92 0.97
C GLY A 170 -6.04 -14.79 2.40
N GLU A 171 -5.16 -14.72 3.39
CA GLU A 171 -5.53 -14.56 4.79
C GLU A 171 -5.96 -13.13 5.13
N GLU A 172 -6.86 -13.01 6.12
CA GLU A 172 -7.32 -11.73 6.65
C GLU A 172 -6.84 -11.51 8.08
N PHE A 173 -6.49 -10.26 8.40
CA PHE A 173 -6.19 -9.83 9.77
C PHE A 173 -7.04 -8.61 10.14
N SER A 174 -7.63 -8.63 11.34
CA SER A 174 -8.43 -7.50 11.86
C SER A 174 -7.51 -6.48 12.52
N LEU A 175 -7.25 -5.36 11.85
CA LEU A 175 -6.49 -4.26 12.41
C LEU A 175 -7.28 -3.57 13.53
N ARG A 176 -8.58 -3.39 13.29
CA ARG A 176 -9.57 -2.87 14.24
C ARG A 176 -10.91 -3.59 14.03
N HIS A 177 -11.93 -3.22 14.80
CA HIS A 177 -13.28 -3.77 14.64
C HIS A 177 -13.94 -3.36 13.30
N ASP A 178 -13.57 -2.20 12.77
CA ASP A 178 -14.09 -1.56 11.56
C ASP A 178 -13.14 -1.68 10.36
N LEU A 179 -11.96 -2.28 10.54
CA LEU A 179 -10.89 -2.29 9.54
C LEU A 179 -10.18 -3.64 9.52
N LYS A 180 -10.20 -4.28 8.35
CA LYS A 180 -9.46 -5.51 8.06
C LYS A 180 -8.44 -5.28 6.98
N VAL A 181 -7.39 -6.10 6.98
CA VAL A 181 -6.50 -6.26 5.84
C VAL A 181 -6.57 -7.69 5.33
N LYS A 182 -6.45 -7.87 4.01
CA LYS A 182 -6.22 -9.16 3.37
C LYS A 182 -4.94 -9.10 2.54
N ALA A 183 -4.11 -10.13 2.60
CA ALA A 183 -2.97 -10.28 1.69
C ALA A 183 -3.45 -10.84 0.34
N PHE A 184 -2.87 -10.34 -0.76
CA PHE A 184 -3.16 -10.83 -2.09
C PHE A 184 -1.88 -11.09 -2.88
N ARG A 185 -1.98 -11.94 -3.91
CA ARG A 185 -0.83 -12.42 -4.65
C ARG A 185 -0.23 -11.32 -5.52
N THR A 186 1.09 -11.19 -5.45
CA THR A 186 1.88 -10.38 -6.39
C THR A 186 2.99 -11.21 -7.01
N TYR A 187 3.66 -10.64 -8.01
CA TYR A 187 4.59 -11.36 -8.88
C TYR A 187 5.92 -10.62 -8.91
N HIS A 188 6.85 -11.05 -8.06
CA HIS A 188 8.18 -10.45 -7.89
C HIS A 188 9.29 -11.51 -7.84
N VAL A 189 10.55 -11.06 -7.87
CA VAL A 189 11.75 -11.93 -7.88
C VAL A 189 12.01 -12.64 -6.55
N ILE A 190 11.45 -12.13 -5.44
CA ILE A 190 11.45 -12.76 -4.12
C ILE A 190 10.01 -12.93 -3.63
N PRO A 191 9.75 -13.75 -2.59
CA PRO A 191 8.43 -13.82 -1.97
C PRO A 191 7.88 -12.43 -1.64
N SER A 192 6.72 -12.11 -2.20
CA SER A 192 6.07 -10.81 -2.09
C SER A 192 4.56 -10.98 -2.02
N GLN A 193 3.89 -10.02 -1.40
CA GLN A 193 2.44 -9.90 -1.43
C GLN A 193 1.99 -8.45 -1.42
N GLY A 194 0.81 -8.21 -1.98
CA GLY A 194 0.09 -6.97 -1.82
C GLY A 194 -0.89 -7.05 -0.66
N TYR A 195 -1.46 -5.90 -0.30
CA TYR A 195 -2.48 -5.80 0.74
C TYR A 195 -3.67 -4.99 0.29
N ILE A 196 -4.86 -5.44 0.69
CA ILE A 196 -6.09 -4.67 0.54
C ILE A 196 -6.73 -4.41 1.90
N LEU A 197 -7.03 -3.14 2.17
CA LEU A 197 -7.77 -2.70 3.35
C LEU A 197 -9.27 -2.71 3.06
N TYR A 198 -10.04 -3.33 3.94
CA TYR A 198 -11.49 -3.31 3.92
C TYR A 198 -12.05 -2.52 5.09
N SER A 199 -12.93 -1.56 4.80
CA SER A 199 -13.86 -1.05 5.82
C SER A 199 -14.93 -2.10 6.07
N VAL A 200 -15.20 -2.38 7.35
CA VAL A 200 -16.20 -3.35 7.77
C VAL A 200 -17.34 -2.61 8.46
N LYS A 201 -18.55 -2.74 7.90
CA LYS A 201 -19.77 -2.14 8.44
C LYS A 201 -20.79 -3.23 8.73
N ASN A 202 -21.36 -3.23 9.92
CA ASN A 202 -22.47 -4.12 10.26
C ASN A 202 -23.79 -3.35 10.10
N LYS A 203 -24.64 -3.78 9.18
CA LYS A 203 -25.98 -3.22 8.97
C LYS A 203 -27.02 -4.19 9.49
N LEU A 204 -28.06 -3.68 10.15
CA LEU A 204 -29.18 -4.50 10.60
C LEU A 204 -29.81 -5.21 9.40
N LYS A 205 -30.13 -6.50 9.56
CA LYS A 205 -30.79 -7.26 8.49
C LYS A 205 -32.18 -6.68 8.21
N PRO A 206 -32.65 -6.66 6.94
CA PRO A 206 -33.93 -6.05 6.58
C PRO A 206 -35.13 -6.53 7.41
N GLU A 207 -35.14 -7.81 7.76
CA GLU A 207 -36.18 -8.46 8.57
C GLU A 207 -36.29 -7.94 10.01
N TYR A 208 -35.27 -7.22 10.51
CA TYR A 208 -35.29 -6.62 11.85
C TYR A 208 -35.47 -5.10 11.81
N ILE A 209 -35.60 -4.50 10.62
CA ILE A 209 -35.86 -3.06 10.47
C ILE A 209 -37.28 -2.76 10.97
N GLY A 210 -37.40 -1.81 11.89
CA GLY A 210 -38.68 -1.41 12.50
C GLY A 210 -38.98 -2.05 13.85
N LEU A 211 -38.21 -3.06 14.27
CA LEU A 211 -38.25 -3.56 15.65
C LEU A 211 -37.73 -2.50 16.63
N SER A 212 -38.27 -2.51 17.84
CA SER A 212 -37.82 -1.63 18.92
C SER A 212 -36.40 -2.00 19.38
N SER A 213 -35.69 -1.04 19.96
CA SER A 213 -34.34 -1.26 20.52
C SER A 213 -34.28 -2.40 21.54
N ASP A 214 -35.37 -2.63 22.29
CA ASP A 214 -35.43 -3.69 23.30
C ASP A 214 -35.63 -5.08 22.68
N GLU A 215 -36.41 -5.19 21.61
CA GLU A 215 -36.54 -6.43 20.83
C GLU A 215 -35.22 -6.80 20.14
N ILE A 216 -34.54 -5.83 19.54
CA ILE A 216 -33.22 -6.03 18.91
C ILE A 216 -32.18 -6.49 19.95
N LYS A 217 -32.18 -5.91 21.16
CA LYS A 217 -31.30 -6.34 22.25
C LYS A 217 -31.59 -7.78 22.69
N LYS A 218 -32.87 -8.16 22.83
CA LYS A 218 -33.26 -9.53 23.18
C LYS A 218 -32.78 -10.53 22.13
N LEU A 219 -32.97 -10.23 20.83
CA LEU A 219 -32.49 -11.06 19.73
C LEU A 219 -30.96 -11.21 19.74
N LYS A 220 -30.24 -10.11 19.98
CA LYS A 220 -28.77 -10.14 20.10
C LYS A 220 -28.33 -10.98 21.30
N PHE A 221 -29.02 -10.87 22.44
CA PHE A 221 -28.70 -11.65 23.65
C PHE A 221 -29.03 -13.14 23.50
N SER A 222 -30.03 -13.48 22.70
CA SER A 222 -30.34 -14.88 22.33
C SER A 222 -29.39 -15.46 21.26
N GLY A 223 -28.34 -14.73 20.88
CA GLY A 223 -27.33 -15.19 19.93
C GLY A 223 -27.76 -15.15 18.46
N VAL A 224 -28.88 -14.50 18.14
CA VAL A 224 -29.34 -14.36 16.76
C VAL A 224 -28.45 -13.34 16.05
N GLU A 225 -27.93 -13.70 14.89
CA GLU A 225 -27.16 -12.79 14.05
C GLU A 225 -28.09 -11.77 13.38
N ILE A 226 -28.23 -10.61 14.00
CA ILE A 226 -29.15 -9.55 13.60
C ILE A 226 -28.58 -8.60 12.52
N THR A 227 -27.30 -8.72 12.17
CA THR A 227 -26.65 -7.82 11.20
C THR A 227 -26.02 -8.56 10.04
N ASN A 228 -26.02 -7.96 8.85
CA ASN A 228 -25.18 -8.33 7.73
C ASN A 228 -23.86 -7.53 7.79
N THR A 229 -22.74 -8.23 7.64
CA THR A 229 -21.42 -7.61 7.51
C THR A 229 -21.16 -7.23 6.05
N LEU A 230 -20.95 -5.94 5.80
CA LEU A 230 -20.53 -5.40 4.52
C LEU A 230 -19.04 -5.06 4.57
N LYS A 231 -18.30 -5.51 3.56
CA LYS A 231 -16.89 -5.18 3.36
C LYS A 231 -16.75 -4.29 2.13
N GLU A 232 -16.15 -3.12 2.30
CA GLU A 232 -15.87 -2.20 1.21
C GLU A 232 -14.34 -2.14 1.00
N PRO A 233 -13.81 -2.47 -0.21
CA PRO A 233 -12.39 -2.35 -0.50
C PRO A 233 -11.99 -0.87 -0.58
N GLU A 234 -11.16 -0.43 0.36
CA GLU A 234 -10.77 0.98 0.49
C GLU A 234 -9.47 1.27 -0.25
N ILE A 235 -8.38 0.63 0.18
CA ILE A 235 -7.03 0.87 -0.31
C ILE A 235 -6.42 -0.46 -0.71
N ALA A 236 -5.86 -0.55 -1.91
CA ALA A 236 -4.99 -1.64 -2.31
C ALA A 236 -3.56 -1.14 -2.54
N PHE A 237 -2.58 -1.86 -2.02
CA PHE A 237 -1.16 -1.60 -2.19
C PHE A 237 -0.49 -2.85 -2.75
N THR A 238 0.14 -2.75 -3.91
CA THR A 238 0.77 -3.92 -4.54
C THR A 238 2.17 -4.23 -4.01
N GLY A 239 2.88 -3.23 -3.50
CA GLY A 239 4.35 -3.30 -3.47
C GLY A 239 4.90 -3.50 -4.89
N ASP A 240 6.07 -4.11 -4.97
CA ASP A 240 6.69 -4.43 -6.25
C ASP A 240 5.98 -5.61 -6.91
N THR A 241 5.63 -5.46 -8.19
CA THR A 241 4.96 -6.54 -8.94
C THR A 241 5.03 -6.36 -10.45
N MET A 242 5.00 -7.48 -11.17
CA MET A 242 4.68 -7.52 -12.59
C MET A 242 3.17 -7.33 -12.84
N SER A 243 2.80 -6.92 -14.06
CA SER A 243 1.41 -6.66 -14.50
C SER A 243 0.47 -7.86 -14.40
N ASP A 244 1.01 -9.06 -14.27
CA ASP A 244 0.28 -10.33 -14.13
C ASP A 244 -0.73 -10.30 -12.97
N PHE A 245 -0.49 -9.48 -11.94
CA PHE A 245 -1.45 -9.29 -10.84
C PHE A 245 -2.83 -8.77 -11.29
N ILE A 246 -2.90 -8.07 -12.43
CA ILE A 246 -4.13 -7.46 -12.97
C ILE A 246 -5.05 -8.53 -13.55
N ILE A 247 -4.48 -9.56 -14.16
CA ILE A 247 -5.23 -10.64 -14.83
C ILE A 247 -5.44 -11.85 -13.90
N ASP A 248 -4.93 -11.80 -12.67
CA ASP A 248 -5.19 -12.80 -11.65
C ASP A 248 -6.62 -12.63 -11.11
N GLU A 249 -7.49 -13.60 -11.38
CA GLU A 249 -8.90 -13.57 -10.98
C GLU A 249 -9.07 -13.46 -9.45
N ASN A 250 -8.08 -13.93 -8.67
CA ASN A 250 -8.10 -13.83 -7.21
C ASN A 250 -7.89 -12.38 -6.70
N ASN A 251 -7.45 -11.48 -7.58
CA ASN A 251 -7.21 -10.07 -7.28
C ASN A 251 -8.38 -9.15 -7.68
N THR A 252 -9.58 -9.70 -7.94
CA THR A 252 -10.75 -8.91 -8.39
C THR A 252 -11.08 -7.73 -7.46
N ASP A 253 -10.98 -7.91 -6.13
CA ASP A 253 -11.26 -6.82 -5.17
C ASP A 253 -10.19 -5.72 -5.19
N VAL A 254 -8.94 -6.04 -5.58
CA VAL A 254 -7.83 -5.07 -5.73
C VAL A 254 -8.19 -4.01 -6.75
N LEU A 255 -8.77 -4.41 -7.88
CA LEU A 255 -9.18 -3.52 -8.97
C LEU A 255 -10.45 -2.71 -8.63
N ARG A 256 -11.17 -3.11 -7.57
CA ARG A 256 -12.36 -2.40 -7.07
C ARG A 256 -12.07 -1.46 -5.90
N ALA A 257 -10.84 -1.43 -5.39
CA ALA A 257 -10.46 -0.54 -4.31
C ALA A 257 -10.62 0.93 -4.73
N LYS A 258 -11.05 1.79 -3.79
CA LYS A 258 -11.19 3.23 -4.05
C LYS A 258 -9.84 3.87 -4.43
N VAL A 259 -8.76 3.40 -3.81
CA VAL A 259 -7.39 3.80 -4.14
C VAL A 259 -6.54 2.56 -4.39
N LEU A 260 -5.90 2.50 -5.55
CA LEU A 260 -4.89 1.49 -5.88
C LEU A 260 -3.52 2.16 -5.96
N VAL A 261 -2.59 1.72 -5.10
CA VAL A 261 -1.20 2.15 -5.10
C VAL A 261 -0.39 1.04 -5.78
N LEU A 262 0.21 1.40 -6.92
CA LEU A 262 0.86 0.48 -7.83
C LEU A 262 2.26 0.99 -8.20
N GLU A 263 3.22 0.07 -8.30
CA GLU A 263 4.52 0.32 -8.91
C GLU A 263 4.41 0.50 -10.43
N VAL A 264 5.01 1.55 -10.98
CA VAL A 264 4.77 1.99 -12.37
C VAL A 264 5.85 1.53 -13.37
N ILE A 265 6.96 0.93 -12.92
CA ILE A 265 8.11 0.62 -13.81
C ILE A 265 7.70 -0.41 -14.87
N HIS A 266 7.07 -1.50 -14.47
CA HIS A 266 6.58 -2.53 -15.41
C HIS A 266 5.21 -2.20 -16.01
N PHE A 267 4.39 -1.41 -15.32
CA PHE A 267 3.03 -1.08 -15.75
C PHE A 267 2.98 -0.24 -17.04
N VAL A 268 3.87 0.75 -17.18
CA VAL A 268 3.93 1.59 -18.40
C VAL A 268 4.26 0.74 -19.65
N GLN A 269 5.08 -0.30 -19.50
CA GLN A 269 5.41 -1.20 -20.60
C GLN A 269 4.19 -2.04 -21.01
N TYR A 270 3.39 -2.50 -20.05
CA TYR A 270 2.16 -3.25 -20.30
C TYR A 270 1.11 -2.42 -21.07
N LEU A 271 0.87 -1.17 -20.66
CA LEU A 271 -0.10 -0.29 -21.34
C LEU A 271 0.27 -0.03 -22.79
N ARG A 272 1.56 0.21 -23.07
CA ARG A 272 2.05 0.40 -24.44
C ARG A 272 1.86 -0.83 -25.31
N ARG A 273 2.05 -2.03 -24.76
CA ARG A 273 1.93 -3.28 -25.51
C ARG A 273 0.49 -3.66 -25.85
N ASN A 274 -0.46 -3.36 -24.97
CA ASN A 274 -1.85 -3.84 -25.09
C ASN A 274 -2.84 -2.77 -25.58
N GLN A 275 -2.37 -1.58 -25.98
CA GLN A 275 -3.22 -0.47 -26.45
C GLN A 275 -4.38 -0.13 -25.49
N VAL A 276 -4.17 -0.31 -24.18
CA VAL A 276 -5.18 -0.01 -23.17
C VAL A 276 -5.15 1.49 -22.88
N GLN A 277 -6.24 2.20 -23.20
CA GLN A 277 -6.42 3.58 -22.77
C GLN A 277 -6.85 3.62 -21.32
N ILE A 278 -6.00 4.17 -20.46
CA ILE A 278 -6.34 4.46 -19.06
C ILE A 278 -6.29 5.97 -18.89
N LYS A 279 -7.34 6.54 -18.29
CA LYS A 279 -7.30 7.91 -17.79
C LYS A 279 -6.49 7.90 -16.50
N LEU A 280 -5.19 8.19 -16.64
CA LEU A 280 -4.25 8.31 -15.54
C LEU A 280 -4.34 9.73 -14.97
N GLU A 281 -4.90 9.89 -13.78
CA GLU A 281 -4.74 11.13 -13.02
C GLU A 281 -3.48 11.00 -12.18
N PHE A 282 -2.40 11.63 -12.66
CA PHE A 282 -1.15 11.75 -11.91
C PHE A 282 -1.26 12.92 -10.94
N ALA A 283 -0.90 12.68 -9.70
CA ALA A 283 -0.70 13.75 -8.75
C ALA A 283 0.74 13.65 -8.21
N LEU A 284 1.60 14.53 -8.73
CA LEU A 284 3.01 14.63 -8.34
C LEU A 284 3.09 15.41 -7.03
N ALA A 285 3.42 14.75 -5.92
CA ALA A 285 3.90 15.46 -4.74
C ALA A 285 5.38 15.78 -4.92
N SER A 286 5.70 17.06 -5.16
CA SER A 286 7.07 17.55 -5.03
C SER A 286 7.43 17.59 -3.54
N CYS A 287 8.36 16.74 -3.12
CA CYS A 287 9.02 16.86 -1.84
C CYS A 287 10.35 17.57 -2.06
N SER A 288 10.47 18.81 -1.59
CA SER A 288 11.77 19.50 -1.55
C SER A 288 12.62 18.83 -0.47
N ILE A 289 13.78 18.28 -0.87
CA ILE A 289 14.86 17.87 0.04
C ILE A 289 15.71 19.10 0.35
#